data_AF-A0A7Z6T2P9-F1
#
_entry.id   AF-A0A7Z6T2P9-F1
#
_cell.length_a   1.000
_cell.length_b   1.000
_cell.length_c   1.000
_cell.angle_alpha   90.00
_cell.angle_beta   90.00
_cell.angle_gamma   90.00
#
_symmetry.space_group_name_H-M   'P 1'
#
loop_
_entity.id
_entity.type
_entity.pdbx_description
1 polymer ?
#
loop_
_entity_poly.entity_id
_entity_poly.type
_entity_poly.pdbx_seq_one_letter_code
_entity_poly.pdbx_strand_id
1 'polypeptide(L)'
;MAGNAWLALLDGDGATMGSYFVNEVTVVDATPSTLGTGLVDVTVTLWCENALPGAERAWDLVRTGQLDRTGMWHELAPEDRHAWLSVALWSREYQRQGKPDAPAGQVFTLDGRHIVDRDTFYCAIGEAINGPGGYFGWNLDALDDCLRGGWGATTPFTLHWDFSAEVRTRLAERVPAGERDPELFDVLLEIFEERGVSVTPR
;
A
#
# COMPACT_ATOMS: atom_id res chain seq x y z
N MET A 1 -23.37 17.84 12.08
CA MET A 1 -21.97 17.44 12.33
C MET A 1 -21.98 16.21 13.23
N ALA A 2 -21.56 15.07 12.71
CA ALA A 2 -21.45 13.81 13.45
C ALA A 2 -20.07 13.64 14.13
N GLY A 3 -19.12 14.55 13.90
CA GLY A 3 -17.80 14.52 14.50
C GLY A 3 -16.87 13.59 13.73
N ASN A 4 -16.27 12.61 14.40
CA ASN A 4 -15.32 11.66 13.82
C ASN A 4 -15.92 10.25 13.82
N ALA A 5 -15.56 9.43 12.84
CA ALA A 5 -16.07 8.08 12.70
C ALA A 5 -15.03 7.14 12.08
N TRP A 6 -15.28 5.83 12.22
CA TRP A 6 -14.65 4.81 11.40
C TRP A 6 -15.57 4.49 10.21
N LEU A 7 -15.06 4.68 9.01
CA LEU A 7 -15.72 4.29 7.76
C LEU A 7 -15.22 2.89 7.40
N ALA A 8 -16.03 1.87 7.66
CA ALA A 8 -15.74 0.50 7.26
C ALA A 8 -16.11 0.28 5.78
N LEU A 9 -15.24 -0.39 5.05
CA LEU A 9 -15.45 -0.81 3.67
C LEU A 9 -15.72 -2.31 3.67
N LEU A 10 -16.87 -2.71 3.13
CA LEU A 10 -17.36 -4.08 3.22
C LEU A 10 -17.26 -4.82 1.88
N ASP A 11 -17.02 -6.12 1.94
CA ASP A 11 -17.13 -7.02 0.80
C ASP A 11 -18.60 -7.34 0.45
N GLY A 12 -18.83 -8.20 -0.55
CA GLY A 12 -20.17 -8.61 -0.97
C GLY A 12 -20.96 -9.41 0.09
N ASP A 13 -20.27 -10.00 1.05
CA ASP A 13 -20.87 -10.78 2.16
C ASP A 13 -21.00 -9.96 3.45
N GLY A 14 -20.55 -8.69 3.43
CA GLY A 14 -20.61 -7.77 4.55
C GLY A 14 -19.41 -7.85 5.51
N ALA A 15 -18.34 -8.57 5.18
CA ALA A 15 -17.12 -8.59 5.98
C ALA A 15 -16.30 -7.32 5.73
N THR A 16 -15.65 -6.81 6.79
CA THR A 16 -14.80 -5.62 6.68
C THR A 16 -13.52 -5.93 5.92
N MET A 17 -13.38 -5.32 4.74
CA MET A 17 -12.16 -5.35 3.94
C MET A 17 -11.10 -4.39 4.44
N GLY A 18 -11.53 -3.30 5.07
CA GLY A 18 -10.66 -2.26 5.61
C GLY A 18 -11.49 -1.12 6.19
N SER A 19 -10.80 -0.13 6.76
CA SER A 19 -11.49 1.03 7.31
C SER A 19 -10.63 2.27 7.31
N TYR A 20 -11.25 3.42 7.10
CA TYR A 20 -10.63 4.72 7.30
C TYR A 20 -11.13 5.38 8.57
N PHE A 21 -10.24 6.03 9.31
CA PHE A 21 -10.65 7.01 10.30
C PHE A 21 -10.94 8.33 9.57
N VAL A 22 -12.18 8.82 9.72
CA VAL A 22 -12.67 10.01 9.03
C VAL A 22 -13.07 11.07 10.05
N ASN A 23 -12.76 12.33 9.73
CA ASN A 23 -13.05 13.48 10.58
C ASN A 23 -14.11 14.37 9.93
N GLU A 24 -14.70 15.27 10.73
CA GLU A 24 -15.64 16.30 10.28
C GLU A 24 -16.85 15.76 9.49
N VAL A 25 -17.28 14.55 9.81
CA VAL A 25 -18.38 13.89 9.10
C VAL A 25 -19.65 14.72 9.26
N THR A 26 -20.25 15.09 8.14
CA THR A 26 -21.52 15.82 8.10
C THR A 26 -22.44 15.15 7.09
N VAL A 27 -23.60 14.71 7.56
CA VAL A 27 -24.65 14.17 6.71
C VAL A 27 -25.28 15.32 5.93
N VAL A 28 -25.25 15.20 4.61
CA VAL A 28 -25.86 16.12 3.64
C VAL A 28 -27.26 15.64 3.27
N ASP A 29 -27.41 14.34 3.07
CA ASP A 29 -28.67 13.72 2.70
C ASP A 29 -28.75 12.29 3.24
N ALA A 30 -29.97 11.79 3.45
CA ALA A 30 -30.23 10.43 3.87
C ALA A 30 -31.55 9.93 3.28
N THR A 31 -31.51 8.80 2.60
CA THR A 31 -32.70 8.17 1.99
C THR A 31 -32.81 6.70 2.41
N PRO A 32 -34.01 6.10 2.42
CA PRO A 32 -34.14 4.67 2.66
C PRO A 32 -33.35 3.86 1.62
N SER A 33 -32.52 2.93 2.07
CA SER A 33 -31.70 2.12 1.18
C SER A 33 -32.53 1.08 0.45
N THR A 34 -32.15 0.78 -0.79
CA THR A 34 -32.71 -0.33 -1.56
C THR A 34 -32.21 -1.70 -1.08
N LEU A 35 -31.17 -1.74 -0.25
CA LEU A 35 -30.53 -2.96 0.23
C LEU A 35 -31.30 -3.68 1.34
N GLY A 36 -32.27 -3.02 2.00
CA GLY A 36 -33.09 -3.68 3.02
C GLY A 36 -33.84 -2.74 3.94
N THR A 37 -34.88 -3.26 4.57
CA THR A 37 -35.67 -2.50 5.55
C THR A 37 -34.80 -2.09 6.75
N GLY A 38 -34.82 -0.80 7.09
CA GLY A 38 -34.05 -0.24 8.21
C GLY A 38 -32.64 0.23 7.85
N LEU A 39 -32.20 0.05 6.61
CA LEU A 39 -30.95 0.62 6.09
C LEU A 39 -31.21 1.99 5.44
N VAL A 40 -30.20 2.85 5.45
CA VAL A 40 -30.22 4.18 4.84
C VAL A 40 -28.98 4.40 3.97
N ASP A 41 -29.20 4.97 2.79
CA ASP A 41 -28.12 5.48 1.94
C ASP A 41 -27.86 6.94 2.35
N VAL A 42 -26.63 7.24 2.73
CA VAL A 42 -26.26 8.53 3.32
C VAL A 42 -25.24 9.22 2.43
N THR A 43 -25.52 10.47 2.05
CA THR A 43 -24.51 11.34 1.44
C THR A 43 -23.84 12.14 2.55
N VAL A 44 -22.51 12.11 2.61
CA VAL A 44 -21.74 12.81 3.64
C VAL A 44 -20.65 13.67 3.01
N THR A 45 -20.31 14.76 3.67
CA THR A 45 -18.98 15.39 3.55
C THR A 45 -18.13 14.94 4.72
N LEU A 46 -16.84 14.68 4.47
CA LEU A 46 -15.89 14.27 5.49
C LEU A 46 -14.48 14.70 5.07
N TRP A 47 -13.56 14.68 6.02
CA TRP A 47 -12.12 14.79 5.78
C TRP A 47 -11.42 13.48 6.12
N CYS A 48 -10.58 13.00 5.21
CA CYS A 48 -9.73 11.85 5.43
C CYS A 48 -8.51 11.94 4.53
N GLU A 49 -7.32 12.02 5.14
CA GLU A 49 -6.05 12.07 4.41
C GLU A 49 -5.78 10.81 3.59
N ASN A 50 -6.29 9.66 4.05
CA ASN A 50 -6.01 8.36 3.45
C ASN A 50 -7.06 7.91 2.43
N ALA A 51 -8.25 8.53 2.42
CA ALA A 51 -9.28 8.24 1.41
C ALA A 51 -9.03 9.06 0.14
N LEU A 52 -7.98 8.69 -0.59
CA LEU A 52 -7.48 9.43 -1.73
C LEU A 52 -8.41 9.29 -2.97
N PRO A 53 -8.51 10.33 -3.81
CA PRO A 53 -9.13 10.21 -5.13
C PRO A 53 -8.51 9.04 -5.92
N GLY A 54 -9.34 8.27 -6.64
CA GLY A 54 -8.89 7.08 -7.40
C GLY A 54 -8.91 5.77 -6.61
N ALA A 55 -9.07 5.80 -5.28
CA ALA A 55 -9.09 4.60 -4.44
C ALA A 55 -10.26 3.65 -4.73
N GLU A 56 -11.38 4.16 -5.28
CA GLU A 56 -12.59 3.38 -5.59
C GLU A 56 -12.26 2.15 -6.44
N ARG A 57 -11.48 2.32 -7.50
CA ARG A 57 -11.11 1.22 -8.39
C ARG A 57 -10.36 0.10 -7.65
N ALA A 58 -9.42 0.45 -6.77
CA ALA A 58 -8.67 -0.54 -6.01
C ALA A 58 -9.55 -1.23 -4.97
N TRP A 59 -10.42 -0.49 -4.28
CA TRP A 59 -11.40 -1.07 -3.35
C TRP A 59 -12.39 -2.00 -4.04
N ASP A 60 -12.81 -1.68 -5.27
CA ASP A 60 -13.68 -2.54 -6.07
C ASP A 60 -12.98 -3.85 -6.42
N LEU A 61 -11.70 -3.81 -6.80
CA LEU A 61 -10.91 -5.03 -7.07
C LEU A 61 -10.76 -5.91 -5.82
N VAL A 62 -10.57 -5.31 -4.64
CA VAL A 62 -10.57 -6.05 -3.37
C VAL A 62 -11.95 -6.66 -3.12
N ARG A 63 -13.02 -5.87 -3.32
CA ARG A 63 -14.42 -6.28 -3.09
C ARG A 63 -14.85 -7.45 -3.96
N THR A 64 -14.43 -7.47 -5.20
CA THR A 64 -14.79 -8.51 -6.17
C THR A 64 -13.80 -9.67 -6.19
N GLY A 65 -12.74 -9.62 -5.39
CA GLY A 65 -11.65 -10.60 -5.42
C GLY A 65 -10.86 -10.61 -6.73
N GLN A 66 -10.90 -9.52 -7.49
CA GLN A 66 -10.22 -9.36 -8.79
C GLN A 66 -8.83 -8.72 -8.66
N LEU A 67 -8.40 -8.40 -7.43
CA LEU A 67 -7.02 -8.02 -7.11
C LEU A 67 -6.14 -9.28 -7.03
N ASP A 68 -6.01 -10.01 -8.13
CA ASP A 68 -5.51 -11.40 -8.15
C ASP A 68 -4.19 -11.60 -8.92
N ARG A 69 -3.64 -10.52 -9.50
CA ARG A 69 -2.40 -10.53 -10.27
C ARG A 69 -1.53 -9.32 -9.95
N THR A 70 -0.22 -9.52 -9.98
CA THR A 70 0.75 -8.44 -9.81
C THR A 70 0.76 -7.50 -11.01
N GLY A 71 1.18 -6.25 -10.78
CA GLY A 71 1.35 -5.25 -11.83
C GLY A 71 0.06 -4.58 -12.31
N MET A 72 -1.06 -4.74 -11.60
CA MET A 72 -2.30 -4.02 -11.92
C MET A 72 -2.18 -2.50 -11.75
N TRP A 73 -1.16 -2.03 -11.01
CA TRP A 73 -0.81 -0.64 -10.82
C TRP A 73 0.01 -0.03 -11.98
N HIS A 74 0.54 -0.84 -12.91
CA HIS A 74 1.47 -0.36 -13.96
C HIS A 74 0.88 0.76 -14.82
N GLU A 75 -0.40 0.62 -15.21
CA GLU A 75 -1.09 1.55 -16.11
C GLU A 75 -1.78 2.71 -15.39
N LEU A 76 -1.70 2.75 -14.05
CA LEU A 76 -2.29 3.83 -13.26
C LEU A 76 -1.48 5.12 -13.42
N ALA A 77 -2.16 6.26 -13.39
CA ALA A 77 -1.53 7.56 -13.27
C ALA A 77 -0.84 7.69 -11.89
N PRO A 78 0.16 8.57 -11.71
CA PRO A 78 0.86 8.70 -10.44
C PRO A 78 -0.07 8.93 -9.24
N GLU A 79 -1.11 9.75 -9.39
CA GLU A 79 -2.05 10.06 -8.31
C GLU A 79 -2.84 8.80 -7.89
N ASP A 80 -3.23 8.00 -8.87
CA ASP A 80 -3.96 6.73 -8.67
C ASP A 80 -3.06 5.65 -8.04
N ARG A 81 -1.74 5.69 -8.27
CA ARG A 81 -0.79 4.77 -7.60
C ARG A 81 -0.64 5.07 -6.12
N HIS A 82 -0.66 6.34 -5.74
CA HIS A 82 -0.65 6.69 -4.33
C HIS A 82 -1.95 6.24 -3.64
N ALA A 83 -3.10 6.39 -4.32
CA ALA A 83 -4.37 5.84 -3.86
C ALA A 83 -4.34 4.31 -3.74
N TRP A 84 -3.72 3.62 -4.70
CA TRP A 84 -3.49 2.17 -4.66
C TRP A 84 -2.71 1.73 -3.41
N LEU A 85 -1.63 2.44 -3.07
CA LEU A 85 -0.84 2.17 -1.86
C LEU A 85 -1.65 2.37 -0.56
N SER A 86 -2.51 3.40 -0.53
CA SER A 86 -3.45 3.57 0.59
C SER A 86 -4.39 2.38 0.69
N VAL A 87 -5.01 1.94 -0.41
CA VAL A 87 -5.89 0.76 -0.38
C VAL A 87 -5.12 -0.49 0.06
N ALA A 88 -3.92 -0.71 -0.44
CA ALA A 88 -3.06 -1.82 -0.03
C ALA A 88 -2.82 -1.80 1.49
N LEU A 89 -2.48 -0.65 2.07
CA LEU A 89 -2.29 -0.48 3.52
C LEU A 89 -3.54 -0.86 4.31
N TRP A 90 -4.68 -0.30 3.93
CA TRP A 90 -5.92 -0.40 4.71
C TRP A 90 -6.70 -1.69 4.47
N SER A 91 -6.38 -2.42 3.40
CA SER A 91 -6.92 -3.76 3.12
C SER A 91 -6.01 -4.92 3.49
N ARG A 92 -4.77 -4.65 3.95
CA ARG A 92 -3.74 -5.69 4.17
C ARG A 92 -4.21 -6.85 5.05
N GLU A 93 -4.97 -6.58 6.11
CA GLU A 93 -5.37 -7.62 7.07
C GLU A 93 -6.40 -8.55 6.44
N TYR A 94 -7.33 -7.96 5.68
CA TYR A 94 -8.30 -8.70 4.89
C TYR A 94 -7.63 -9.52 3.80
N GLN A 95 -6.69 -8.94 3.05
CA GLN A 95 -5.96 -9.65 2.00
C GLN A 95 -5.06 -10.78 2.56
N ARG A 96 -4.42 -10.56 3.70
CA ARG A 96 -3.56 -11.56 4.33
C ARG A 96 -4.33 -12.68 5.01
N GLN A 97 -5.58 -12.45 5.43
CA GLN A 97 -6.40 -13.45 6.11
C GLN A 97 -5.70 -14.12 7.30
N GLY A 98 -4.94 -13.32 8.08
CA GLY A 98 -4.16 -13.83 9.21
C GLY A 98 -2.94 -14.70 8.84
N LYS A 99 -2.56 -14.76 7.56
CA LYS A 99 -1.34 -15.44 7.11
C LYS A 99 -0.13 -14.88 7.86
N PRO A 100 0.67 -15.72 8.53
CA PRO A 100 1.87 -15.26 9.23
C PRO A 100 2.88 -14.67 8.25
N ASP A 101 3.84 -13.93 8.78
CA ASP A 101 4.98 -13.46 7.99
C ASP A 101 5.75 -14.64 7.39
N ALA A 102 6.34 -14.42 6.21
CA ALA A 102 7.34 -15.34 5.70
C ALA A 102 8.52 -15.41 6.68
N PRO A 103 9.11 -16.61 6.89
CA PRO A 103 10.16 -16.81 7.86
C PRO A 103 11.45 -16.07 7.46
N ALA A 104 12.31 -15.81 8.46
CA ALA A 104 13.65 -15.29 8.22
C ALA A 104 14.45 -16.20 7.27
N GLY A 105 15.34 -15.60 6.49
CA GLY A 105 16.13 -16.26 5.45
C GLY A 105 15.37 -16.50 4.14
N GLN A 106 14.11 -16.08 4.04
CA GLN A 106 13.37 -16.10 2.78
C GLN A 106 14.07 -15.26 1.71
N VAL A 107 13.92 -15.68 0.45
CA VAL A 107 14.35 -14.89 -0.71
C VAL A 107 13.11 -14.32 -1.39
N PHE A 108 13.09 -13.01 -1.58
CA PHE A 108 12.08 -12.30 -2.36
C PHE A 108 12.70 -11.75 -3.65
N THR A 109 11.90 -11.63 -4.70
CA THR A 109 12.32 -11.03 -5.96
C THR A 109 11.53 -9.75 -6.20
N LEU A 110 12.24 -8.63 -6.30
CA LEU A 110 11.71 -7.34 -6.69
C LEU A 110 12.00 -7.12 -8.18
N ASP A 111 10.95 -7.08 -8.99
CA ASP A 111 11.05 -6.78 -10.43
C ASP A 111 11.12 -5.26 -10.66
N GLY A 112 12.30 -4.76 -11.02
CA GLY A 112 12.55 -3.34 -11.24
C GLY A 112 12.04 -2.78 -12.57
N ARG A 113 11.54 -3.60 -13.51
CA ARG A 113 11.21 -3.13 -14.88
C ARG A 113 10.27 -1.95 -14.91
N HIS A 114 9.29 -1.93 -14.01
CA HIS A 114 8.23 -0.92 -13.94
C HIS A 114 8.45 0.12 -12.83
N ILE A 115 9.58 0.06 -12.12
CA ILE A 115 9.94 1.07 -11.11
C ILE A 115 10.56 2.27 -11.84
N VAL A 116 9.86 3.40 -11.77
CA VAL A 116 10.22 4.67 -12.44
C VAL A 116 10.15 5.87 -11.50
N ASP A 117 9.50 5.71 -10.35
CA ASP A 117 9.31 6.71 -9.31
C ASP A 117 9.15 6.01 -7.94
N ARG A 118 8.99 6.79 -6.86
CA ARG A 118 8.85 6.25 -5.51
C ARG A 118 7.59 5.39 -5.32
N ASP A 119 6.45 5.78 -5.88
CA ASP A 119 5.20 5.06 -5.66
C ASP A 119 5.20 3.71 -6.37
N THR A 120 5.79 3.65 -7.57
CA THR A 120 6.00 2.40 -8.30
C THR A 120 6.99 1.47 -7.59
N PHE A 121 8.01 2.01 -6.89
CA PHE A 121 8.85 1.20 -6.01
C PHE A 121 8.04 0.55 -4.88
N TYR A 122 7.23 1.34 -4.17
CA TYR A 122 6.42 0.84 -3.05
C TYR A 122 5.36 -0.18 -3.51
N CYS A 123 4.76 0.02 -4.69
CA CYS A 123 3.86 -0.96 -5.28
C CYS A 123 4.59 -2.27 -5.57
N ALA A 124 5.77 -2.20 -6.19
CA ALA A 124 6.54 -3.37 -6.58
C ALA A 124 7.06 -4.17 -5.38
N ILE A 125 7.58 -3.53 -4.33
CA ILE A 125 8.07 -4.23 -3.12
C ILE A 125 6.91 -4.82 -2.30
N GLY A 126 5.78 -4.11 -2.24
CA GLY A 126 4.55 -4.62 -1.64
C GLY A 126 4.09 -5.91 -2.30
N GLU A 127 4.10 -5.94 -3.64
CA GLU A 127 3.74 -7.13 -4.40
C GLU A 127 4.78 -8.27 -4.31
N ALA A 128 6.07 -7.93 -4.28
CA ALA A 128 7.13 -8.91 -4.12
C ALA A 128 7.02 -9.70 -2.80
N ILE A 129 6.58 -9.04 -1.73
CA ILE A 129 6.52 -9.64 -0.38
C ILE A 129 5.15 -10.27 -0.11
N ASN A 130 4.07 -9.55 -0.42
CA ASN A 130 2.71 -9.91 0.00
C ASN A 130 1.82 -10.40 -1.14
N GLY A 131 2.30 -10.45 -2.38
CA GLY A 131 1.52 -10.87 -3.55
C GLY A 131 0.68 -9.73 -4.15
N PRO A 132 -0.23 -10.03 -5.08
CA PRO A 132 -1.03 -9.04 -5.81
C PRO A 132 -1.60 -7.91 -4.94
N GLY A 133 -1.31 -6.65 -5.27
CA GLY A 133 -1.76 -5.50 -4.49
C GLY A 133 -1.31 -5.46 -3.02
N GLY A 134 -0.27 -6.21 -2.67
CA GLY A 134 0.29 -6.28 -1.34
C GLY A 134 0.90 -4.96 -0.88
N TYR A 135 0.89 -4.73 0.44
CA TYR A 135 1.49 -3.55 1.06
C TYR A 135 2.82 -3.90 1.72
N PHE A 136 3.85 -3.08 1.50
CA PHE A 136 5.10 -3.14 2.27
C PHE A 136 5.75 -1.75 2.33
N GLY A 137 4.97 -0.77 2.79
CA GLY A 137 5.36 0.63 2.83
C GLY A 137 4.77 1.47 1.68
N TRP A 138 4.78 2.78 1.88
CA TRP A 138 4.35 3.82 0.92
C TRP A 138 5.16 5.13 1.06
N ASN A 139 6.13 5.11 1.97
CA ASN A 139 7.14 6.13 2.23
C ASN A 139 8.30 5.45 3.02
N LEU A 140 9.38 6.18 3.28
CA LEU A 140 10.59 5.61 3.90
C LEU A 140 10.33 5.10 5.32
N ASP A 141 9.60 5.86 6.14
CA ASP A 141 9.29 5.47 7.52
C ASP A 141 8.39 4.22 7.56
N ALA A 142 7.41 4.14 6.66
CA ALA A 142 6.52 2.98 6.57
C ALA A 142 7.25 1.73 6.06
N LEU A 143 8.23 1.89 5.17
CA LEU A 143 9.10 0.79 4.75
C LEU A 143 9.95 0.31 5.94
N ASP A 144 10.56 1.24 6.69
CA ASP A 144 11.31 0.95 7.91
C ASP A 144 10.47 0.17 8.92
N ASP A 145 9.23 0.61 9.16
CA ASP A 145 8.28 -0.06 10.05
C ASP A 145 7.91 -1.46 9.56
N CYS A 146 7.68 -1.63 8.25
CA CYS A 146 7.38 -2.95 7.67
C CYS A 146 8.52 -3.94 7.88
N LEU A 147 9.77 -3.47 7.78
CA LEU A 147 10.98 -4.27 7.95
C LEU A 147 11.25 -4.71 9.40
N ARG A 148 10.54 -4.14 10.39
CA ARG A 148 10.58 -4.58 11.79
C ARG A 148 9.73 -5.84 12.05
N GLY A 149 8.98 -6.31 11.05
CA GLY A 149 8.14 -7.51 11.11
C GLY A 149 6.69 -7.22 11.47
N GLY A 150 5.82 -8.21 11.24
CA GLY A 150 4.36 -8.12 11.35
C GLY A 150 3.66 -7.73 10.03
N TRP A 151 4.42 -7.46 8.97
CA TRP A 151 3.94 -6.88 7.72
C TRP A 151 4.14 -7.78 6.50
N GLY A 152 4.41 -9.07 6.70
CA GLY A 152 4.52 -10.07 5.62
C GLY A 152 5.87 -10.77 5.54
N ALA A 153 6.93 -10.20 6.11
CA ALA A 153 8.27 -10.78 6.11
C ALA A 153 8.99 -10.57 7.44
N THR A 154 9.61 -11.62 7.95
CA THR A 154 10.51 -11.56 9.10
C THR A 154 11.95 -11.33 8.63
N THR A 155 12.60 -10.26 9.11
CA THR A 155 14.03 -10.03 8.89
C THR A 155 14.89 -10.92 9.80
N PRO A 156 16.12 -11.30 9.39
CA PRO A 156 16.78 -10.97 8.12
C PRO A 156 16.25 -11.79 6.93
N PHE A 157 16.32 -11.23 5.72
CA PHE A 157 15.96 -11.92 4.47
C PHE A 157 16.79 -11.41 3.28
N THR A 158 16.70 -12.06 2.13
CA THR A 158 17.39 -11.64 0.90
C THR A 158 16.40 -11.04 -0.10
N LEU A 159 16.73 -9.89 -0.65
CA LEU A 159 15.99 -9.25 -1.74
C LEU A 159 16.81 -9.33 -3.03
N HIS A 160 16.38 -10.17 -3.97
CA HIS A 160 16.89 -10.12 -5.33
C HIS A 160 16.23 -8.94 -6.06
N TRP A 161 17.02 -7.96 -6.47
CA TRP A 161 16.50 -6.77 -7.15
C TRP A 161 16.89 -6.81 -8.62
N ASP A 162 15.96 -7.29 -9.44
CA ASP A 162 16.14 -7.37 -10.89
C ASP A 162 16.05 -5.97 -11.51
N PHE A 163 16.90 -5.66 -12.48
CA PHE A 163 17.00 -4.36 -13.15
C PHE A 163 17.38 -3.21 -12.19
N SER A 164 18.09 -3.53 -11.11
CA SER A 164 18.42 -2.54 -10.07
C SER A 164 19.28 -1.40 -10.60
N ALA A 165 20.12 -1.65 -11.61
CA ALA A 165 20.96 -0.63 -12.24
C ALA A 165 20.11 0.42 -12.98
N GLU A 166 19.11 -0.02 -13.74
CA GLU A 166 18.16 0.86 -14.43
C GLU A 166 17.30 1.62 -13.42
N VAL A 167 16.84 0.95 -12.36
CA VAL A 167 16.06 1.58 -11.30
C VAL A 167 16.87 2.68 -10.61
N ARG A 168 18.16 2.44 -10.32
CA ARG A 168 19.05 3.46 -9.75
C ARG A 168 19.12 4.72 -10.61
N THR A 169 19.22 4.57 -11.94
CA THR A 169 19.20 5.72 -12.86
C THR A 169 17.86 6.45 -12.88
N ARG A 170 16.74 5.74 -12.70
CA ARG A 170 15.39 6.33 -12.71
C ARG A 170 15.04 7.02 -11.39
N LEU A 171 15.42 6.43 -10.27
CA LEU A 171 15.18 6.95 -8.91
C LEU A 171 16.26 7.95 -8.48
N ALA A 172 16.57 8.91 -9.35
CA ALA A 172 17.56 9.98 -9.09
C ALA A 172 17.00 11.13 -8.22
N GLU A 173 15.76 11.01 -7.75
CA GLU A 173 15.16 11.94 -6.78
C GLU A 173 16.03 12.03 -5.52
N ARG A 174 16.17 13.24 -4.98
CA ARG A 174 16.98 13.53 -3.81
C ARG A 174 16.10 13.64 -2.57
N VAL A 175 16.48 12.95 -1.49
CA VAL A 175 15.76 12.96 -0.22
C VAL A 175 16.35 14.04 0.68
N PRO A 176 15.55 15.00 1.19
CA PRO A 176 16.04 16.02 2.11
C PRO A 176 16.63 15.39 3.38
N ALA A 177 17.93 15.55 3.62
CA ALA A 177 18.62 14.91 4.76
C ALA A 177 19.65 15.81 5.47
N GLY A 178 19.59 17.13 5.26
CA GLY A 178 20.44 18.11 5.94
C GLY A 178 21.51 18.70 5.03
N GLU A 179 22.80 18.50 5.34
CA GLU A 179 23.90 19.14 4.59
C GLU A 179 24.06 18.58 3.15
N ARG A 180 23.62 17.35 2.91
CA ARG A 180 23.58 16.72 1.58
C ARG A 180 22.31 15.90 1.47
N ASP A 181 21.67 15.99 0.30
CA ASP A 181 20.50 15.18 -0.02
C ASP A 181 20.96 13.93 -0.78
N PRO A 182 20.90 12.73 -0.18
CA PRO A 182 21.20 11.47 -0.87
C PRO A 182 20.16 11.16 -1.95
N GLU A 183 20.51 10.30 -2.89
CA GLU A 183 19.53 9.77 -3.85
C GLU A 183 18.61 8.76 -3.13
N LEU A 184 17.33 8.77 -3.48
CA LEU A 184 16.33 7.88 -2.90
C LEU A 184 16.77 6.41 -2.96
N PHE A 185 17.37 5.99 -4.08
CA PHE A 185 17.86 4.63 -4.24
C PHE A 185 18.90 4.26 -3.18
N ASP A 186 19.84 5.16 -2.87
CA ASP A 186 20.88 4.90 -1.87
C ASP A 186 20.27 4.84 -0.46
N VAL A 187 19.30 5.70 -0.16
CA VAL A 187 18.56 5.67 1.13
C VAL A 187 17.79 4.35 1.30
N LEU A 188 17.17 3.84 0.24
CA LEU A 188 16.48 2.55 0.27
C LEU A 188 17.45 1.40 0.60
N LEU A 189 18.66 1.42 0.02
CA LEU A 189 19.70 0.42 0.33
C LEU A 189 20.17 0.52 1.78
N GLU A 190 20.36 1.73 2.30
CA GLU A 190 20.73 1.96 3.71
C GLU A 190 19.65 1.39 4.65
N ILE A 191 18.36 1.69 4.41
CA ILE A 191 17.25 1.15 5.20
C ILE A 191 17.25 -0.39 5.16
N PHE A 192 17.43 -0.99 3.98
CA PHE A 192 17.49 -2.45 3.86
C PHE A 192 18.66 -3.04 4.66
N GLU A 193 19.85 -2.46 4.54
CA GLU A 193 21.04 -2.92 5.27
C GLU A 193 20.85 -2.80 6.79
N GLU A 194 20.40 -1.65 7.29
CA GLU A 194 20.14 -1.41 8.71
C GLU A 194 19.11 -2.38 9.31
N ARG A 195 18.17 -2.85 8.48
CA ARG A 195 17.13 -3.83 8.87
C ARG A 195 17.51 -5.28 8.59
N GLY A 196 18.76 -5.54 8.21
CA GLY A 196 19.26 -6.90 7.99
C GLY A 196 18.73 -7.56 6.70
N VAL A 197 18.33 -6.77 5.72
CA VAL A 197 17.97 -7.23 4.37
C VAL A 197 19.20 -7.19 3.48
N SER A 198 19.60 -8.35 2.98
CA SER A 198 20.68 -8.45 2.00
C SER A 198 20.13 -8.23 0.59
N VAL A 199 20.49 -7.11 -0.04
CA VAL A 199 20.09 -6.82 -1.43
C VAL A 199 21.11 -7.43 -2.40
N THR A 200 20.63 -8.28 -3.30
CA THR A 200 21.44 -8.84 -4.39
C THR A 200 21.00 -8.21 -5.72
N PRO A 201 21.79 -7.29 -6.30
CA PRO A 201 21.46 -6.66 -7.58
C PRO A 201 21.53 -7.69 -8.72
N ARG A 202 20.61 -7.58 -9.70
CA ARG A 202 20.52 -8.45 -10.87
C ARG A 202 20.21 -7.68 -12.14
#